data_AF-A0A2E7QNT7-F1
#
_entry.id   AF-A0A2E7QNT7-F1
#
_cell.length_a   1.000
_cell.length_b   1.000
_cell.length_c   1.000
_cell.angle_alpha   90.00
_cell.angle_beta   90.00
_cell.angle_gamma   90.00
#
_symmetry.space_group_name_H-M   'P 1'
#
loop_
_entity.id
_entity.type
_entity.pdbx_description
1 polymer ?
#
loop_
_entity_poly.entity_id
_entity_poly.type
_entity_poly.pdbx_seq_one_letter_code
_entity_poly.pdbx_strand_id
1 'polypeptide(L)' 'MRMNVLAQGRVIWITVLSGAGKTKLAMATAERLRGKGIHPVLLDGDDVRDAIRDSHTACDRASRLVNVRRICRLARTLAN' A
#
# COMPACT_ATOMS: atom_id res chain seq x y z
N MET A 1 29.13 -3.03 21.16
CA MET A 1 28.03 -3.74 20.47
C MET A 1 26.80 -2.85 20.52
N ARG A 2 26.48 -2.11 19.45
CA ARG A 2 25.32 -1.20 19.44
C ARG A 2 24.06 -2.03 19.23
N MET A 3 23.11 -1.92 20.17
CA MET A 3 21.80 -2.54 20.08
C MET A 3 21.09 -2.01 18.84
N ASN A 4 20.80 -2.91 17.90
CA ASN A 4 19.97 -2.63 16.75
C ASN A 4 18.55 -2.42 17.28
N VAL A 5 18.08 -1.16 17.33
CA VAL A 5 16.65 -0.89 17.49
C VAL A 5 15.97 -1.63 16.35
N LEU A 6 15.10 -2.59 16.67
CA LEU A 6 14.29 -3.32 15.68
C LEU A 6 13.65 -2.27 14.76
N ALA A 7 14.12 -2.18 13.51
CA ALA A 7 13.72 -1.13 12.61
C ALA A 7 12.24 -1.30 12.27
N GLN A 8 11.37 -0.50 12.90
CA GLN A 8 9.94 -0.49 12.59
C GLN A 8 9.74 -0.08 11.12
N GLY A 9 8.87 -0.80 10.43
CA GLY A 9 8.49 -0.48 9.05
C GLY A 9 7.84 0.90 8.96
N ARG A 10 7.91 1.51 7.78
CA ARG A 10 7.26 2.79 7.48
C ARG A 10 6.19 2.57 6.41
N VAL A 11 5.05 3.21 6.58
CA VAL A 11 3.95 3.20 5.59
C VAL A 11 3.88 4.56 4.90
N ILE A 12 3.89 4.57 3.57
CA ILE A 12 3.73 5.76 2.75
C ILE A 12 2.41 5.64 1.99
N TRP A 13 1.52 6.62 2.17
CA TRP A 13 0.25 6.70 1.46
C TRP A 13 0.36 7.64 0.27
N ILE A 14 -0.02 7.15 -0.92
CA ILE A 14 -0.09 7.97 -2.14
C ILE A 14 -1.57 8.12 -2.52
N THR A 15 -2.12 9.30 -2.30
CA THR A 15 -3.52 9.63 -2.61
C THR A 15 -3.59 10.74 -3.65
N VAL A 16 -4.16 10.46 -4.82
CA VAL A 16 -4.43 11.45 -5.88
C VAL A 16 -5.71 11.05 -6.64
N LEU A 17 -6.15 11.86 -7.62
CA LEU A 17 -7.31 11.54 -8.46
C LEU A 17 -7.05 10.32 -9.35
N SER A 18 -8.10 9.57 -9.70
CA SER A 18 -7.98 8.46 -10.66
C SER A 18 -7.37 8.94 -11.99
N GLY A 19 -6.52 8.14 -12.62
CA GLY A 19 -5.81 8.52 -13.85
C GLY A 19 -4.59 9.44 -13.67
N ALA A 20 -4.36 10.03 -12.49
CA ALA A 20 -3.22 10.95 -12.26
C ALA A 20 -1.84 10.28 -12.14
N GLY A 21 -1.69 9.01 -12.53
CA GLY A 21 -0.40 8.32 -12.56
C GLY A 21 0.12 7.76 -11.23
N LYS A 22 -0.75 7.46 -10.26
CA LYS A 22 -0.40 6.85 -8.95
C LYS A 22 0.56 5.70 -9.06
N THR A 23 0.20 4.71 -9.85
CA THR A 23 0.93 3.45 -9.99
C THR A 23 2.34 3.73 -10.52
N LYS A 24 2.47 4.66 -11.48
CA LYS A 24 3.77 5.09 -12.01
C LYS A 24 4.64 5.74 -10.94
N LEU A 25 4.07 6.64 -10.12
CA LEU A 25 4.79 7.27 -9.01
C LEU A 25 5.18 6.25 -7.92
N ALA A 26 4.28 5.34 -7.58
CA ALA A 26 4.51 4.30 -6.58
C ALA A 26 5.64 3.36 -7.02
N MET A 27 5.61 2.89 -8.27
CA MET A 27 6.66 2.04 -8.84
C MET A 27 8.02 2.74 -8.87
N ALA A 28 8.08 3.99 -9.34
CA ALA A 28 9.32 4.77 -9.36
C ALA A 28 9.89 4.99 -7.95
N THR A 29 9.01 5.24 -6.98
CA THR A 29 9.39 5.36 -5.56
C THR A 29 9.95 4.04 -5.03
N ALA A 30 9.27 2.92 -5.34
CA ALA A 30 9.70 1.60 -4.92
C ALA A 30 11.08 1.24 -5.50
N GLU A 31 11.30 1.54 -6.78
CA GLU A 31 12.58 1.30 -7.44
C GLU A 31 13.71 2.11 -6.81
N ARG A 32 13.46 3.39 -6.50
CA ARG A 32 14.44 4.23 -5.82
C ARG A 32 14.77 3.76 -4.41
N LEU A 33 13.82 3.15 -3.70
CA LEU A 33 14.04 2.54 -2.39
C LEU A 33 14.83 1.24 -2.51
N ARG A 34 14.54 0.38 -3.51
CA ARG A 34 15.32 -0.82 -3.81
C ARG A 34 16.78 -0.49 -4.10
N GLY A 35 17.04 0.56 -4.88
CA GLY A 35 18.40 1.04 -5.14
C GLY A 35 19.15 1.52 -3.87
N LYS A 36 18.45 1.74 -2.75
CA LYS A 36 19.03 2.07 -1.45
C LYS A 36 19.11 0.86 -0.48
N GLY A 37 18.85 -0.36 -0.97
CA GLY A 37 18.82 -1.58 -0.15
C GLY A 37 17.57 -1.72 0.72
N ILE A 38 16.51 -0.94 0.45
CA ILE A 38 15.22 -1.06 1.13
C ILE A 38 14.29 -1.86 0.23
N HIS A 39 13.58 -2.85 0.77
CA HIS A 39 12.66 -3.70 0.01
C HIS A 39 11.20 -3.31 0.28
N PRO A 40 10.65 -2.31 -0.43
CA PRO A 40 9.28 -1.86 -0.21
C PRO A 40 8.26 -2.89 -0.75
N VAL A 41 7.14 -3.00 -0.04
CA VAL A 41 5.93 -3.67 -0.52
C VAL A 41 4.98 -2.63 -1.08
N LEU A 42 4.46 -2.88 -2.28
CA LEU A 42 3.45 -2.03 -2.92
C LEU A 42 2.06 -2.61 -2.64
N LEU A 43 1.17 -1.81 -2.07
CA LEU A 43 -0.24 -2.18 -1.87
C LEU A 43 -1.10 -1.31 -2.78
N ASP A 44 -1.45 -1.83 -3.95
CA ASP A 44 -2.37 -1.14 -4.87
C ASP A 44 -3.82 -1.40 -4.45
N GLY A 45 -4.64 -0.35 -4.45
CA GLY A 45 -6.03 -0.42 -4.00
C GLY A 45 -6.96 -1.17 -4.95
N ASP A 46 -6.56 -1.35 -6.21
CA ASP A 46 -7.26 -2.19 -7.18
C ASP A 46 -6.79 -3.65 -7.04
N ASP A 47 -5.49 -3.91 -6.92
CA ASP A 47 -4.96 -5.27 -6.68
C ASP A 47 -5.52 -5.90 -5.40
N VAL A 48 -5.57 -5.13 -4.30
CA VAL A 48 -6.14 -5.60 -3.02
C VAL A 48 -7.65 -5.86 -3.15
N ARG A 49 -8.34 -5.09 -3.99
CA ARG A 49 -9.78 -5.29 -4.23
C ARG A 49 -10.03 -6.56 -5.04
N ASP A 50 -9.22 -6.78 -6.07
CA ASP A 50 -9.29 -7.95 -6.94
C ASP A 50 -8.90 -9.24 -6.20
N ALA A 51 -7.90 -9.18 -5.32
CA ALA A 51 -7.43 -10.33 -4.55
C ALA A 51 -8.45 -10.84 -3.51
N ILE A 52 -9.26 -9.94 -2.95
CA ILE A 52 -10.21 -10.26 -1.86
C ILE A 52 -11.64 -10.34 -2.42
N ARG A 53 -11.77 -10.69 -3.71
CA ARG A 53 -12.98 -10.58 -4.53
C ARG A 53 -14.25 -11.04 -3.79
N ASP A 54 -14.97 -10.06 -3.24
CA ASP A 54 -16.41 -10.14 -3.01
C ASP A 54 -17.03 -9.77 -4.35
N SER A 55 -17.62 -10.75 -5.01
CA SER A 55 -18.13 -10.59 -6.36
C SER A 55 -19.34 -9.67 -6.31
N HIS A 56 -19.24 -8.52 -6.98
CA HIS A 56 -20.27 -7.50 -7.20
C HIS A 56 -20.33 -6.36 -6.16
N THR A 57 -20.23 -5.14 -6.71
CA THR A 57 -20.67 -3.84 -6.16
C THR A 57 -19.88 -3.25 -4.97
N ALA A 58 -19.52 -1.96 -4.97
CA ALA A 58 -19.75 -0.91 -5.94
C ALA A 58 -18.67 0.17 -5.87
N CYS A 59 -18.64 0.99 -6.92
CA CYS A 59 -18.04 2.32 -6.91
C CYS A 59 -18.77 3.26 -5.91
N ASP A 60 -19.29 2.72 -4.81
CA ASP A 60 -19.99 3.42 -3.73
C ASP A 60 -19.02 3.76 -2.58
N ARG A 61 -19.51 4.55 -1.63
CA ARG A 61 -18.69 5.07 -0.53
C ARG A 61 -18.37 4.00 0.51
N ALA A 62 -19.30 3.10 0.82
CA ALA A 62 -19.13 2.08 1.84
C ALA A 62 -18.11 1.03 1.40
N SER A 63 -18.19 0.54 0.16
CA SER A 63 -17.23 -0.41 -0.40
C SER A 63 -15.81 0.16 -0.42
N ARG A 64 -15.64 1.45 -0.79
CA ARG A 64 -14.33 2.12 -0.70
C ARG A 64 -13.80 2.19 0.72
N LEU A 65 -14.65 2.47 1.70
CA LEU A 65 -14.25 2.53 3.10
C LEU A 65 -13.79 1.15 3.62
N VAL A 66 -14.49 0.08 3.25
CA VAL A 66 -14.09 -1.30 3.58
C VAL A 66 -12.73 -1.61 2.97
N ASN A 67 -12.51 -1.27 1.70
CA ASN A 67 -11.22 -1.51 1.03
C ASN A 67 -10.08 -0.75 1.71
N VAL A 68 -10.27 0.54 2.03
CA VAL A 68 -9.27 1.33 2.76
C VAL A 68 -8.93 0.70 4.11
N ARG A 69 -9.94 0.24 4.88
CA ARG A 69 -9.70 -0.45 6.16
C ARG A 69 -8.90 -1.74 6.00
N ARG A 70 -9.12 -2.51 4.93
CA ARG A 70 -8.34 -3.73 4.62
C ARG A 70 -6.88 -3.37 4.35
N ILE A 71 -6.64 -2.37 3.50
CA ILE A 71 -5.28 -1.88 3.18
C ILE A 71 -4.59 -1.38 4.46
N CYS A 72 -5.28 -0.62 5.32
CA CYS A 72 -4.72 -0.18 6.59
C CYS A 72 -4.30 -1.34 7.50
N ARG A 73 -5.11 -2.41 7.57
CA ARG A 73 -4.77 -3.60 8.36
C ARG A 73 -3.54 -4.30 7.79
N LEU A 74 -3.48 -4.51 6.48
CA LEU A 74 -2.33 -5.11 5.80
C LEU A 74 -1.05 -4.27 6.02
N ALA A 75 -1.13 -2.97 5.81
CA ALA A 75 -0.01 -2.06 6.00
C ALA A 75 0.52 -2.09 7.44
N ARG A 76 -0.37 -2.16 8.44
CA ARG A 76 0.03 -2.30 9.84
C ARG A 76 0.72 -3.64 10.10
N THR A 77 0.19 -4.75 9.57
CA THR A 77 0.81 -6.07 9.74
C THR A 77 2.20 -6.13 9.12
N LEU A 78 2.39 -5.50 7.94
CA LEU A 78 3.67 -5.50 7.23
C LEU A 78 4.71 -4.53 7.83
N ALA A 79 4.26 -3.50 8.54
CA ALA A 79 5.14 -2.48 9.12
C ALA A 79 5.51 -2.75 10.59
N ASN A 80 4.88 -3.74 11.23
CA ASN A 80 5.16 -4.16 12.61
C ASN A 80 6.52 -4.84 12.76
#